data_AF-A0A124SEU2-F1
#
_entry.id   AF-A0A124SEU2-F1
#
_cell.length_a   1.000
_cell.length_b   1.000
_cell.length_c   1.000
_cell.angle_alpha   90.00
_cell.angle_beta   90.00
_cell.angle_gamma   90.00
#
_symmetry.space_group_name_H-M   'P 1'
#
loop_
_entity.id
_entity.type
_entity.pdbx_description
1 polymer ?
#
loop_
_entity_poly.entity_id
_entity_poly.type
_entity_poly.pdbx_seq_one_letter_code
_entity_poly.pdbx_strand_id
1 'polypeptide(L)'
;MSCPHISGVAALLKAAHPEWSPSAIKSALMTTAYTVDNLNSTLHDAAGGGLSTPWAHGAGHVEPHKAMSPGLVYDISTKEYIGLVCSLGYTMKQVAAVANVTSCTKRYRDPGQLNYPSFSIVFGKSSNSRVVRYTRKLTNVGAAKSVYKVAVDVPQGVEVSVKPRRLVFNKVGQRLRYTATFVSKNKNTRHGNSFGWISWKKGKKEVRSPIAFTYV
;
A
#
# COMPACT_ATOMS: atom_id res chain seq x y z
N MET A 1 -8.26 -5.06 21.64
CA MET A 1 -9.49 -4.25 21.47
C MET A 1 -9.56 -3.47 20.13
N SER A 2 -8.51 -3.37 19.32
CA SER A 2 -8.53 -2.57 18.07
C SER A 2 -9.27 -3.22 16.89
N CYS A 3 -9.23 -4.55 16.77
CA CYS A 3 -9.91 -5.29 15.70
C CYS A 3 -11.42 -4.96 15.57
N PRO A 4 -12.25 -5.04 16.63
CA PRO A 4 -13.69 -4.74 16.52
C PRO A 4 -13.98 -3.29 16.10
N HIS A 5 -13.13 -2.31 16.47
CA HIS A 5 -13.27 -0.94 16.00
C HIS A 5 -13.11 -0.85 14.48
N ILE A 6 -12.05 -1.45 13.92
CA ILE A 6 -11.83 -1.45 12.48
C ILE A 6 -12.93 -2.24 11.74
N SER A 7 -13.42 -3.34 12.31
CA SER A 7 -14.55 -4.09 11.76
C SER A 7 -15.82 -3.24 11.69
N GLY A 8 -16.12 -2.47 12.75
CA GLY A 8 -17.27 -1.55 12.77
C GLY A 8 -17.15 -0.45 11.71
N VAL A 9 -15.99 0.18 11.59
CA VAL A 9 -15.75 1.20 10.54
C VAL A 9 -15.83 0.58 9.15
N ALA A 10 -15.26 -0.61 8.93
CA ALA A 10 -15.35 -1.32 7.67
C ALA A 10 -16.80 -1.65 7.28
N ALA A 11 -17.63 -2.04 8.24
CA ALA A 11 -19.06 -2.28 8.03
C ALA A 11 -19.80 -0.99 7.63
N LEU A 12 -19.50 0.15 8.29
CA LEU A 12 -20.06 1.45 7.91
C LEU A 12 -19.64 1.85 6.49
N LEU A 13 -18.38 1.66 6.12
CA LEU A 13 -17.92 1.90 4.76
C LEU A 13 -18.61 0.99 3.73
N LYS A 14 -18.85 -0.28 4.07
CA LYS A 14 -19.60 -1.21 3.22
C LYS A 14 -21.06 -0.81 3.06
N ALA A 15 -21.69 -0.29 4.12
CA ALA A 15 -23.06 0.21 4.06
C ALA A 15 -23.16 1.48 3.19
N ALA A 16 -22.18 2.39 3.28
CA ALA A 16 -22.14 3.61 2.49
C ALA A 16 -21.72 3.39 1.03
N HIS A 17 -20.92 2.36 0.76
CA HIS A 17 -20.45 1.97 -0.57
C HIS A 17 -20.71 0.47 -0.83
N PRO A 18 -21.97 0.06 -1.07
CA PRO A 18 -22.36 -1.35 -1.19
C PRO A 18 -21.61 -2.12 -2.29
N GLU A 19 -21.12 -1.42 -3.32
CA GLU A 19 -20.38 -1.98 -4.44
C GLU A 19 -18.88 -2.18 -4.16
N TRP A 20 -18.34 -1.60 -3.08
CA TRP A 20 -16.92 -1.73 -2.79
C TRP A 20 -16.55 -3.16 -2.40
N SER A 21 -15.44 -3.63 -2.96
CA SER A 21 -14.82 -4.88 -2.56
C SER A 21 -14.23 -4.76 -1.14
N PRO A 22 -13.98 -5.89 -0.44
CA PRO A 22 -13.24 -5.86 0.81
C PRO A 22 -11.86 -5.19 0.67
N SER A 23 -11.19 -5.36 -0.47
CA SER A 23 -9.91 -4.74 -0.77
C SER A 23 -10.01 -3.22 -0.95
N ALA A 24 -11.10 -2.73 -1.57
CA ALA A 24 -11.35 -1.30 -1.71
C ALA A 24 -11.61 -0.64 -0.35
N ILE A 25 -12.40 -1.27 0.53
CA ILE A 25 -12.63 -0.80 1.91
C ILE A 25 -11.33 -0.75 2.69
N LYS A 26 -10.55 -1.84 2.66
CA LYS A 26 -9.23 -1.89 3.28
C LYS A 26 -8.30 -0.81 2.74
N SER A 27 -8.31 -0.59 1.44
CA SER A 27 -7.54 0.48 0.81
C SER A 27 -7.97 1.84 1.33
N ALA A 28 -9.26 2.14 1.43
CA ALA A 28 -9.76 3.42 1.92
C ALA A 28 -9.28 3.67 3.35
N LEU A 29 -9.43 2.68 4.24
CA LEU A 29 -8.98 2.78 5.63
C LEU A 29 -7.48 3.03 5.74
N MET A 30 -6.67 2.33 4.95
CA MET A 30 -5.21 2.47 4.98
C MET A 30 -4.74 3.80 4.39
N THR A 31 -5.26 4.21 3.24
CA THR A 31 -4.69 5.35 2.51
C THR A 31 -5.10 6.71 3.06
N THR A 32 -6.12 6.74 3.93
CA THR A 32 -6.57 7.94 4.62
C THR A 32 -6.17 8.01 6.09
N ALA A 33 -5.48 6.98 6.60
CA ALA A 33 -4.95 6.95 7.96
C ALA A 33 -3.95 8.09 8.20
N TYR A 34 -3.80 8.50 9.46
CA TYR A 34 -2.85 9.53 9.87
C TYR A 34 -1.75 8.94 10.75
N THR A 35 -0.59 9.60 10.76
CA THR A 35 0.61 9.16 11.48
C THR A 35 1.14 10.22 12.45
N VAL A 36 0.32 11.22 12.77
CA VAL A 36 0.63 12.27 13.74
C VAL A 36 -0.37 12.24 14.90
N ASP A 37 0.09 12.53 16.11
CA ASP A 37 -0.77 12.60 17.29
C ASP A 37 -1.41 14.00 17.46
N ASN A 38 -2.07 14.21 18.60
CA ASN A 38 -2.70 15.48 18.96
C ASN A 38 -1.71 16.61 19.27
N LEU A 39 -0.42 16.31 19.42
CA LEU A 39 0.67 17.29 19.54
C LEU A 39 1.33 17.57 18.18
N ASN A 40 0.80 16.99 17.10
CA ASN A 40 1.35 17.06 15.75
C ASN A 40 2.77 16.45 15.64
N SER A 41 3.13 15.56 16.57
CA SER A 41 4.34 14.71 16.52
C SER A 41 4.04 13.39 15.85
N THR A 42 5.09 12.71 15.34
CA THR A 42 4.95 11.33 14.85
C THR A 42 4.52 10.43 16.00
N LEU A 43 3.62 9.47 15.72
CA LEU A 43 3.15 8.50 16.71
C LEU A 43 4.33 7.86 17.47
N HIS A 44 4.18 7.64 18.77
CA HIS A 44 5.17 6.95 19.59
C HIS A 44 4.79 5.47 19.79
N ASP A 45 5.80 4.62 19.91
CA ASP A 45 5.65 3.22 20.31
C ASP A 45 5.64 3.14 21.84
N ALA A 46 4.52 2.73 22.43
CA ALA A 46 4.35 2.64 23.87
C ALA A 46 5.27 1.61 24.54
N ALA A 47 5.72 0.57 23.81
CA ALA A 47 6.59 -0.46 24.37
C ALA A 47 8.02 0.05 24.62
N GLY A 48 8.52 0.93 23.75
CA GLY A 48 9.92 1.41 23.79
C GLY A 48 10.08 2.91 23.98
N GLY A 49 9.00 3.70 24.00
CA GLY A 49 9.02 5.17 24.09
C GLY A 49 9.51 5.90 22.83
N GLY A 50 10.11 5.17 21.87
CA GLY A 50 10.61 5.71 20.62
C GLY A 50 9.51 6.05 19.60
N LEU A 51 9.92 6.52 18.42
CA LEU A 51 8.99 6.78 17.33
C LEU A 51 8.42 5.47 16.77
N SER A 52 7.11 5.45 16.57
CA SER A 52 6.38 4.35 15.96
C SER A 52 6.70 4.27 14.47
N THR A 53 6.83 3.04 13.98
CA THR A 53 7.14 2.78 12.57
C THR A 53 5.96 2.09 11.88
N PRO A 54 5.93 2.07 10.52
CA PRO A 54 4.96 1.28 9.77
C PRO A 54 4.89 -0.21 10.14
N TRP A 55 5.90 -0.78 10.80
CA TRP A 55 5.81 -2.15 11.33
C TRP A 55 4.96 -2.26 12.60
N ALA A 56 4.90 -1.21 13.40
CA ALA A 56 4.05 -1.15 14.58
C ALA A 56 2.62 -0.72 14.23
N HIS A 57 2.45 0.36 13.46
CA HIS A 57 1.13 0.96 13.18
C HIS A 57 0.59 0.73 11.76
N GLY A 58 1.33 0.03 10.89
CA GLY A 58 0.92 -0.15 9.50
C GLY A 58 0.88 1.17 8.72
N ALA A 59 -0.32 1.57 8.28
CA ALA A 59 -0.53 2.83 7.57
C ALA A 59 -0.80 4.03 8.50
N GLY A 60 -1.05 3.78 9.80
CA GLY A 60 -1.34 4.80 10.79
C GLY A 60 -2.66 4.55 11.53
N HIS A 61 -3.08 5.54 12.29
CA HIS A 61 -4.36 5.53 13.01
C HIS A 61 -5.53 5.77 12.03
N VAL A 62 -6.62 5.02 12.21
CA VAL A 62 -7.82 5.13 11.39
C VAL A 62 -8.44 6.53 11.46
N GLU A 63 -8.89 7.04 10.31
CA GLU A 63 -9.66 8.28 10.17
C GLU A 63 -10.96 8.00 9.41
N PRO A 64 -12.05 7.64 10.12
CA PRO A 64 -13.29 7.18 9.49
C PRO A 64 -13.88 8.20 8.51
N HIS A 65 -13.82 9.50 8.84
CA HIS A 65 -14.43 10.53 8.02
C HIS A 65 -13.72 10.68 6.67
N LYS A 66 -12.38 10.60 6.64
CA LYS A 66 -11.63 10.62 5.37
C LYS A 66 -11.81 9.32 4.58
N ALA A 67 -11.88 8.18 5.27
CA ALA A 67 -12.06 6.86 4.65
C ALA A 67 -13.40 6.74 3.90
N MET A 68 -14.43 7.52 4.28
CA MET A 68 -15.72 7.60 3.59
C MET A 68 -15.59 8.13 2.15
N SER A 69 -14.54 8.91 1.86
CA SER A 69 -14.36 9.57 0.56
C SER A 69 -12.88 9.68 0.17
N PRO A 70 -12.18 8.54 0.04
CA PRO A 70 -10.72 8.44 -0.07
C PRO A 70 -10.21 9.01 -1.41
N GLY A 71 -11.09 9.15 -2.40
CA GLY A 71 -10.75 9.63 -3.74
C GLY A 71 -10.22 8.52 -4.65
N LEU A 72 -9.19 7.78 -4.23
CA LEU A 72 -8.66 6.64 -4.96
C LEU A 72 -8.55 5.40 -4.06
N VAL A 73 -8.71 4.22 -4.65
CA VAL A 73 -8.51 2.93 -3.97
C VAL A 73 -7.62 1.99 -4.78
N TYR A 74 -6.86 1.17 -4.06
CA TYR A 74 -6.14 0.01 -4.57
C TYR A 74 -7.03 -1.22 -4.47
N ASP A 75 -7.76 -1.50 -5.55
CA ASP A 75 -8.65 -2.65 -5.59
C ASP A 75 -7.90 -3.93 -6.00
N ILE A 76 -8.23 -5.05 -5.35
CA ILE A 76 -7.58 -6.35 -5.52
C ILE A 76 -8.66 -7.42 -5.60
N SER A 77 -8.67 -8.17 -6.70
CA SER A 77 -9.59 -9.28 -6.92
C SER A 77 -9.14 -10.56 -6.22
N THR A 78 -10.08 -11.48 -5.96
CA THR A 78 -9.77 -12.83 -5.44
C THR A 78 -8.76 -13.56 -6.32
N LYS A 79 -8.87 -13.44 -7.65
CA LYS A 79 -7.91 -14.01 -8.62
C LYS A 79 -6.49 -13.47 -8.42
N GLU A 80 -6.36 -12.19 -8.06
CA GLU A 80 -5.05 -11.60 -7.78
C GLU A 80 -4.45 -12.09 -6.45
N TYR A 81 -5.27 -12.35 -5.42
CA TYR A 81 -4.82 -13.00 -4.19
C TYR A 81 -4.43 -14.46 -4.40
N ILE A 82 -5.21 -15.23 -5.18
CA ILE A 82 -4.83 -16.60 -5.56
C ILE A 82 -3.49 -16.58 -6.28
N GLY A 83 -3.30 -15.64 -7.23
CA GLY A 83 -2.03 -15.45 -7.90
C GLY A 83 -0.87 -15.15 -6.93
N LEU A 84 -1.11 -14.40 -5.85
CA LEU A 84 -0.11 -14.16 -4.80
C LEU A 84 0.25 -15.47 -4.11
N VAL A 85 -0.72 -16.22 -3.60
CA VAL A 85 -0.49 -17.50 -2.88
C VAL A 85 0.26 -18.48 -3.77
N CYS A 86 -0.11 -18.57 -5.04
CA CYS A 86 0.56 -19.37 -6.07
C CYS A 86 2.02 -18.98 -6.34
N SER A 87 2.46 -17.81 -5.88
CA SER A 87 3.83 -17.27 -6.08
C SER A 87 4.74 -17.46 -4.88
N LEU A 88 4.23 -17.96 -3.76
CA LEU A 88 4.97 -18.10 -2.50
C LEU A 88 5.76 -19.41 -2.38
N GLY A 89 5.81 -20.22 -3.45
CA GLY A 89 6.56 -21.49 -3.46
C GLY A 89 5.86 -22.65 -2.76
N TYR A 90 4.57 -22.52 -2.41
CA TYR A 90 3.78 -23.60 -1.84
C TYR A 90 3.48 -24.72 -2.84
N THR A 91 3.32 -25.93 -2.31
CA THR A 91 2.84 -27.08 -3.09
C THR A 91 1.38 -26.90 -3.49
N MET A 92 0.94 -27.54 -4.57
CA MET A 92 -0.46 -27.43 -5.00
C MET A 92 -1.46 -27.95 -3.94
N LYS A 93 -1.08 -28.93 -3.11
CA LYS A 93 -1.92 -29.39 -1.98
C LYS A 93 -2.15 -28.29 -0.94
N GLN A 94 -1.10 -27.54 -0.60
CA GLN A 94 -1.20 -26.39 0.33
C GLN A 94 -2.01 -25.24 -0.28
N VAL A 95 -1.79 -24.94 -1.56
CA VAL A 95 -2.57 -23.91 -2.26
C VAL A 95 -4.05 -24.29 -2.30
N ALA A 96 -4.37 -25.55 -2.62
CA ALA A 96 -5.75 -26.06 -2.63
C ALA A 96 -6.41 -25.95 -1.26
N ALA A 97 -5.68 -26.23 -0.17
CA ALA A 97 -6.20 -26.13 1.19
C ALA A 97 -6.63 -24.71 1.59
N VAL A 98 -5.95 -23.68 1.07
CA VAL A 98 -6.21 -22.27 1.44
C VAL A 98 -7.15 -21.56 0.46
N ALA A 99 -6.94 -21.79 -0.84
CA ALA A 99 -7.63 -21.05 -1.91
C ALA A 99 -8.72 -21.87 -2.61
N ASN A 100 -8.86 -23.17 -2.28
CA ASN A 100 -9.78 -24.10 -2.93
C ASN A 100 -9.65 -24.11 -4.46
N VAL A 101 -8.41 -24.15 -4.96
CA VAL A 101 -8.08 -24.19 -6.39
C VAL A 101 -7.25 -25.42 -6.75
N THR A 102 -7.48 -25.95 -7.95
CA THR A 102 -6.77 -27.12 -8.48
C THR A 102 -5.54 -26.76 -9.31
N SER A 103 -5.41 -25.50 -9.76
CA SER A 103 -4.29 -25.04 -10.58
C SER A 103 -4.00 -23.56 -10.39
N CYS A 104 -2.77 -23.16 -10.73
CA CYS A 104 -2.30 -21.77 -10.68
C CYS A 104 -2.17 -21.21 -12.10
N THR A 105 -3.18 -20.44 -12.54
CA THR A 105 -3.17 -19.79 -13.87
C THR A 105 -2.30 -18.53 -13.92
N LYS A 106 -2.08 -17.89 -12.77
CA LYS A 106 -1.25 -16.69 -12.63
C LYS A 106 -0.25 -16.87 -11.50
N ARG A 107 1.00 -16.52 -11.76
CA ARG A 107 2.06 -16.37 -10.77
C ARG A 107 2.75 -15.02 -10.97
N TYR A 108 3.01 -14.32 -9.88
CA TYR A 108 3.88 -13.17 -9.86
C TYR A 108 5.32 -13.63 -9.75
N ARG A 109 6.19 -13.01 -10.55
CA ARG A 109 7.64 -13.16 -10.39
C ARG A 109 8.13 -12.62 -9.04
N ASP A 110 7.45 -11.59 -8.54
CA ASP A 110 7.69 -10.98 -7.23
C ASP A 110 6.33 -10.75 -6.53
N PRO A 111 6.09 -11.38 -5.37
CA PRO A 111 4.88 -11.18 -4.56
C PRO A 111 4.53 -9.71 -4.28
N GLY A 112 5.51 -8.82 -4.21
CA GLY A 112 5.33 -7.38 -4.01
C GLY A 112 4.61 -6.66 -5.16
N GLN A 113 4.40 -7.33 -6.30
CA GLN A 113 3.58 -6.84 -7.41
C GLN A 113 2.07 -6.87 -7.14
N LEU A 114 1.61 -7.50 -6.06
CA LEU A 114 0.20 -7.41 -5.66
C LEU A 114 -0.20 -5.94 -5.55
N ASN A 115 -1.42 -5.58 -5.99
CA ASN A 115 -1.91 -4.21 -5.99
C ASN A 115 -2.28 -3.70 -4.58
N TYR A 116 -1.37 -3.84 -3.62
CA TYR A 116 -1.59 -3.57 -2.20
C TYR A 116 -1.26 -2.10 -1.87
N PRO A 117 -1.99 -1.45 -0.93
CA PRO A 117 -1.85 -0.04 -0.59
C PRO A 117 -0.60 0.30 0.25
N SER A 118 0.40 -0.56 0.28
CA SER A 118 1.71 -0.34 0.90
C SER A 118 2.81 -1.03 0.11
N PHE A 119 4.06 -0.73 0.47
CA PHE A 119 5.25 -1.26 -0.18
C PHE A 119 6.20 -1.87 0.86
N SER A 120 6.61 -3.11 0.63
CA SER A 120 7.71 -3.75 1.34
C SER A 120 8.84 -3.95 0.35
N ILE A 121 9.96 -3.27 0.56
CA ILE A 121 11.10 -3.23 -0.36
C ILE A 121 12.26 -3.94 0.31
N VAL A 122 12.67 -5.06 -0.29
CA VAL A 122 13.79 -5.85 0.19
C VAL A 122 14.95 -5.69 -0.79
N PHE A 123 16.00 -4.99 -0.37
CA PHE A 123 17.24 -4.88 -1.14
C PHE A 123 18.19 -6.01 -0.74
N GLY A 124 18.58 -6.84 -1.71
CA GLY A 124 19.51 -7.95 -1.50
C GLY A 124 20.97 -7.59 -1.79
N LYS A 125 21.91 -8.47 -1.38
CA LYS A 125 23.37 -8.35 -1.63
C LYS A 125 23.81 -8.27 -3.10
N SER A 126 23.03 -8.81 -4.04
CA SER A 126 23.37 -8.80 -5.47
C SER A 126 23.18 -7.42 -6.10
N SER A 127 23.93 -7.11 -7.16
CA SER A 127 23.77 -5.87 -7.93
C SER A 127 22.35 -5.72 -8.51
N ASN A 128 21.72 -6.84 -8.92
CA ASN A 128 20.36 -6.87 -9.46
C ASN A 128 19.27 -6.68 -8.40
N SER A 129 19.59 -6.85 -7.11
CA SER A 129 18.64 -6.67 -6.01
C SER A 129 18.71 -5.27 -5.39
N ARG A 130 19.40 -4.31 -6.04
CA ARG A 130 19.40 -2.89 -5.66
C ARG A 130 18.21 -2.11 -6.19
N VAL A 131 17.54 -2.62 -7.22
CA VAL A 131 16.43 -1.95 -7.89
C VAL A 131 15.18 -2.82 -7.78
N VAL A 132 14.16 -2.29 -7.13
CA VAL A 132 12.85 -2.94 -7.01
C VAL A 132 11.82 -2.09 -7.77
N ARG A 133 10.96 -2.73 -8.56
CA ARG A 133 9.96 -2.03 -9.38
C ARG A 133 8.59 -2.62 -9.14
N TYR A 134 7.68 -1.80 -8.63
CA TYR A 134 6.30 -2.21 -8.38
C TYR A 134 5.32 -1.37 -9.17
N THR A 135 4.42 -2.06 -9.87
CA THR A 135 3.32 -1.40 -10.58
C THR A 135 2.06 -1.53 -9.78
N ARG A 136 1.39 -0.40 -9.54
CA ARG A 136 0.09 -0.34 -8.89
C ARG A 136 -0.96 0.17 -9.86
N LYS A 137 -2.22 -0.13 -9.55
CA LYS A 137 -3.42 0.23 -10.29
C LYS A 137 -4.39 0.91 -9.33
N LEU A 138 -4.61 2.19 -9.53
CA LEU A 138 -5.54 2.99 -8.74
C LEU A 138 -6.87 3.12 -9.48
N THR A 139 -7.96 2.94 -8.75
CA THR A 139 -9.33 3.17 -9.24
C THR A 139 -9.85 4.48 -8.64
N ASN A 140 -10.39 5.38 -9.48
CA ASN A 140 -11.03 6.60 -8.98
C ASN A 140 -12.43 6.29 -8.44
N VAL A 141 -12.63 6.55 -7.14
CA VAL A 141 -13.93 6.44 -6.45
C VAL A 141 -14.43 7.80 -5.97
N GLY A 142 -13.73 8.88 -6.32
CA GLY A 142 -14.17 10.25 -6.11
C GLY A 142 -14.75 10.88 -7.37
N ALA A 143 -14.83 12.21 -7.39
CA ALA A 143 -15.34 12.97 -8.51
C ALA A 143 -14.63 12.66 -9.84
N ALA A 144 -15.37 12.75 -10.95
CA ALA A 144 -14.82 12.73 -12.30
C ALA A 144 -13.87 13.92 -12.54
N LYS A 145 -13.12 13.90 -13.66
CA LYS A 145 -12.16 14.94 -14.05
C LYS A 145 -11.19 15.33 -12.91
N SER A 146 -10.67 14.31 -12.22
CA SER A 146 -9.76 14.46 -11.08
C SER A 146 -8.31 14.27 -11.48
N VAL A 147 -7.44 15.20 -11.08
CA VAL A 147 -5.99 15.08 -11.28
C VAL A 147 -5.30 14.93 -9.93
N TYR A 148 -4.50 13.87 -9.81
CA TYR A 148 -3.65 13.63 -8.64
C TYR A 148 -2.18 13.80 -9.02
N LYS A 149 -1.40 14.48 -8.16
CA LYS A 149 0.05 14.60 -8.28
C LYS A 149 0.73 13.70 -7.26
N VAL A 150 1.80 13.03 -7.66
CA VAL A 150 2.58 12.21 -6.73
C VAL A 150 3.47 13.09 -5.86
N ALA A 151 3.55 12.75 -4.58
CA ALA A 151 4.54 13.20 -3.63
C ALA A 151 5.21 11.97 -3.00
N VAL A 152 6.50 12.07 -2.71
CA VAL A 152 7.29 10.98 -2.17
C VAL A 152 8.14 11.54 -1.04
N ASP A 153 8.14 10.86 0.10
CA ASP A 153 9.04 11.15 1.20
C ASP A 153 9.77 9.85 1.57
N VAL A 154 11.09 9.89 1.60
CA VAL A 154 11.94 8.72 1.72
C VAL A 154 13.21 9.05 2.50
N PRO A 155 13.74 8.09 3.26
CA PRO A 155 14.92 8.31 4.08
C PRO A 155 16.18 8.46 3.22
N GLN A 156 17.22 9.01 3.83
CA GLN A 156 18.54 9.08 3.19
C GLN A 156 19.02 7.67 2.82
N GLY A 157 19.63 7.52 1.63
CA GLY A 157 20.18 6.26 1.15
C GLY A 157 19.28 5.47 0.19
N VAL A 158 18.04 5.90 -0.02
CA VAL A 158 17.14 5.33 -1.04
C VAL A 158 16.69 6.41 -2.03
N GLU A 159 16.56 6.05 -3.30
CA GLU A 159 15.87 6.84 -4.31
C GLU A 159 14.53 6.19 -4.66
N VAL A 160 13.47 7.00 -4.76
CA VAL A 160 12.18 6.54 -5.23
C VAL A 160 11.68 7.43 -6.35
N SER A 161 11.41 6.80 -7.50
CA SER A 161 10.84 7.47 -8.67
C SER A 161 9.50 6.85 -9.06
N VAL A 162 8.52 7.70 -9.35
CA VAL A 162 7.17 7.28 -9.75
C VAL A 162 6.86 7.79 -11.15
N LYS A 163 6.39 6.89 -12.03
CA LYS A 163 5.96 7.22 -13.39
C LYS A 163 4.56 6.65 -13.67
N PRO A 164 3.61 7.44 -14.20
CA PRO A 164 3.69 8.90 -14.42
C PRO A 164 3.70 9.67 -13.09
N ARG A 165 4.10 10.96 -13.09
CA ARG A 165 4.04 11.84 -11.90
C ARG A 165 2.64 12.44 -11.64
N ARG A 166 1.73 12.26 -12.59
CA ARG A 166 0.34 12.74 -12.55
C ARG A 166 -0.59 11.64 -13.04
N LEU A 167 -1.72 11.47 -12.38
CA LEU A 167 -2.81 10.61 -12.84
C LEU A 167 -4.04 11.47 -13.11
N VAL A 168 -4.57 11.38 -14.33
CA VAL A 168 -5.70 12.17 -14.82
C VAL A 168 -6.89 11.23 -15.03
N PHE A 169 -7.83 11.25 -14.09
CA PHE A 169 -9.04 10.44 -14.14
C PHE A 169 -10.20 11.25 -14.71
N ASN A 170 -10.69 10.87 -15.88
CA ASN A 170 -11.79 11.53 -16.58
C ASN A 170 -13.16 11.09 -16.06
N LYS A 171 -13.30 9.85 -15.59
CA LYS A 171 -14.56 9.28 -15.09
C LYS A 171 -14.40 8.58 -13.74
N VAL A 172 -15.51 8.43 -13.02
CA VAL A 172 -15.60 7.56 -11.84
C VAL A 172 -15.42 6.10 -12.28
N GLY A 173 -14.74 5.29 -11.47
CA GLY A 173 -14.41 3.90 -11.77
C GLY A 173 -13.25 3.71 -12.77
N GLN A 174 -12.69 4.79 -13.34
CA GLN A 174 -11.52 4.69 -14.21
C GLN A 174 -10.33 4.16 -13.42
N ARG A 175 -9.60 3.22 -14.04
CA ARG A 175 -8.40 2.61 -13.48
C ARG A 175 -7.17 3.10 -14.22
N LEU A 176 -6.18 3.58 -13.51
CA LEU A 176 -4.90 4.00 -14.08
C LEU A 176 -3.75 3.32 -13.34
N ARG A 177 -2.65 3.11 -14.05
CA ARG A 177 -1.45 2.46 -13.50
C ARG A 177 -0.32 3.46 -13.31
N TYR A 178 0.49 3.18 -12.31
CA TYR A 178 1.80 3.83 -12.15
C TYR A 178 2.82 2.78 -11.70
N THR A 179 4.08 3.04 -12.00
CA THR A 179 5.20 2.22 -11.54
C THR A 179 6.06 3.06 -10.61
N ALA A 180 6.28 2.54 -9.41
CA ALA A 180 7.26 3.02 -8.45
C ALA A 180 8.55 2.19 -8.61
N THR A 181 9.68 2.88 -8.74
CA THR A 181 11.02 2.29 -8.80
C THR A 181 11.80 2.75 -7.57
N PHE A 182 12.30 1.78 -6.81
CA PHE A 182 13.04 1.97 -5.58
C PHE A 182 14.48 1.56 -5.84
N VAL A 183 15.45 2.42 -5.52
CA VAL A 183 16.87 2.19 -5.76
C VAL A 183 17.65 2.40 -4.47
N SER A 184 18.36 1.39 -4.01
CA SER A 184 19.33 1.55 -2.91
C SER A 184 20.59 2.26 -3.43
N LYS A 185 20.94 3.40 -2.83
CA LYS A 185 22.11 4.21 -3.23
C LYS A 185 23.44 3.67 -2.71
N ASN A 186 23.42 2.81 -1.69
CA ASN A 186 24.64 2.41 -0.96
C ASN A 186 25.08 0.97 -1.27
N LYS A 187 26.39 0.80 -1.53
CA LYS A 187 27.02 -0.51 -1.71
C LYS A 187 27.44 -1.20 -0.41
N ASN A 188 27.72 -0.43 0.67
CA ASN A 188 28.51 -0.91 1.82
C ASN A 188 27.97 -0.58 3.22
N THR A 189 26.89 0.18 3.36
CA THR A 189 26.33 0.52 4.67
C THR A 189 25.14 -0.38 4.98
N ARG A 190 25.28 -1.24 6.00
CA ARG A 190 24.16 -1.91 6.64
C ARG A 190 23.31 -0.84 7.33
N HIS A 191 22.38 -0.26 6.59
CA HIS A 191 21.38 0.61 7.21
C HIS A 191 20.41 -0.26 7.98
N GLY A 192 20.02 0.21 9.17
CA GLY A 192 18.83 -0.30 9.83
C GLY A 192 17.61 -0.12 8.90
N ASN A 193 16.52 -0.79 9.25
CA ASN A 193 15.29 -0.67 8.49
C ASN A 193 14.84 0.80 8.47
N SER A 194 14.31 1.22 7.33
CA SER A 194 13.96 2.63 7.11
C SER A 194 12.61 2.74 6.42
N PHE A 195 11.95 3.89 6.58
CA PHE A 195 10.53 4.04 6.25
C PHE A 195 10.26 5.34 5.50
N GLY A 196 9.26 5.32 4.65
CA GLY A 196 8.82 6.49 3.88
C GLY A 196 7.39 6.32 3.37
N TRP A 197 6.96 7.16 2.43
CA TRP A 197 5.65 7.05 1.80
C TRP A 197 5.61 7.56 0.36
N ILE A 198 4.67 7.02 -0.40
CA ILE A 198 4.18 7.60 -1.67
C ILE A 198 2.77 8.12 -1.41
N SER A 199 2.48 9.34 -1.86
CA SER A 199 1.17 9.98 -1.68
C SER A 199 0.66 10.55 -3.00
N TRP A 200 -0.60 10.27 -3.32
CA TRP A 200 -1.30 10.94 -4.42
C TRP A 200 -2.17 12.07 -3.87
N LYS A 201 -1.84 13.31 -4.22
CA LYS A 201 -2.48 14.52 -3.67
C LYS A 201 -3.38 15.20 -4.69
N LYS A 202 -4.57 15.61 -4.24
CA LYS A 202 -5.53 16.48 -4.95
C LYS A 202 -6.15 17.45 -3.94
N GLY A 203 -5.65 18.69 -3.89
CA GLY A 203 -6.08 19.67 -2.89
C GLY A 203 -5.86 19.13 -1.47
N LYS A 204 -6.91 19.08 -0.65
CA LYS A 204 -6.88 18.50 0.70
C LYS A 204 -6.95 16.97 0.75
N LYS A 205 -7.21 16.29 -0.38
CA LYS A 205 -7.23 14.82 -0.43
C LYS A 205 -5.83 14.27 -0.64
N GLU A 206 -5.46 13.29 0.17
CA GLU A 206 -4.20 12.58 0.12
C GLU A 206 -4.48 11.08 0.20
N VAL A 207 -3.93 10.33 -0.75
CA VAL A 207 -3.98 8.86 -0.77
C VAL A 207 -2.56 8.38 -0.50
N ARG A 208 -2.25 8.10 0.77
CA ARG A 208 -0.91 7.80 1.25
C ARG A 208 -0.68 6.29 1.35
N SER A 209 0.50 5.84 0.93
CA SER A 209 0.93 4.44 1.01
C SER A 209 2.28 4.36 1.70
N PRO A 210 2.40 3.71 2.87
CA PRO A 210 3.67 3.58 3.56
C PRO A 210 4.62 2.65 2.80
N ILE A 211 5.91 2.88 2.97
CA ILE A 211 7.00 2.08 2.45
C ILE A 211 7.89 1.64 3.61
N ALA A 212 8.22 0.36 3.66
CA ALA A 212 9.28 -0.17 4.51
C ALA A 212 10.43 -0.67 3.63
N PHE A 213 11.66 -0.29 3.97
CA PHE A 213 12.89 -0.71 3.31
C PHE A 213 13.69 -1.61 4.25
N THR A 214 14.05 -2.80 3.76
CA THR A 214 14.96 -3.74 4.43
C THR A 214 16.15 -4.06 3.55
N TYR A 215 17.27 -4.40 4.17
CA TYR A 215 18.55 -4.68 3.52
C TYR A 215 19.04 -6.05 3.99
N VAL A 216 19.11 -7.04 3.09
CA VAL A 216 19.47 -8.44 3.37
C VAL A 216 20.69 -8.91 2.60
#